data_AF-A0A154MKS7-F1
#
_entry.id   AF-A0A154MKS7-F1
#
_cell.length_a   1.000
_cell.length_b   1.000
_cell.length_c   1.000
_cell.angle_alpha   90.00
_cell.angle_beta   90.00
_cell.angle_gamma   90.00
#
_symmetry.space_group_name_H-M   'P 1'
#
loop_
_entity.id
_entity.type
_entity.pdbx_description
1 polymer ?
#
loop_
_entity_poly.entity_id
_entity_poly.type
_entity_poly.pdbx_seq_one_letter_code
_entity_poly.pdbx_strand_id
1 'polypeptide(L)'
;MVMVGVHVIGALAGVALGIGAVYLVRMIIEGVRRDRRIPPEEVVPGLQRDDWERLEAMMDSEDAAERLESFAVLERYGREDADAREDVVAMTCAYLRKPFPHPSEDDEELEIRRAAQGLLTRHFRWPAGEARPFEFWEIEELNLKDAVLVEPDFADTVLEDVNLQDSLIVRGDFRRTRFLSYVNFDRACFTGDTDFRGASFPAHATFAAAMFSGTTTFADAEFDQDADFTGARVEHPDAAHSWPSGWRAWATSPVAQARLIPVTSDARPPDPGQNQEVTG
;
A
#
# COMPACT_ATOMS: atom_id res chain seq x y z
N MET A 1 48.09 23.25 -28.99
CA MET A 1 47.10 24.30 -29.30
C MET A 1 45.80 23.56 -29.62
N VAL A 2 44.98 23.12 -28.64
CA VAL A 2 43.95 23.88 -27.87
C VAL A 2 42.98 24.57 -28.86
N MET A 3 41.67 24.25 -29.00
CA MET A 3 40.52 24.37 -28.07
C MET A 3 39.26 23.79 -28.80
N VAL A 4 38.44 22.89 -28.22
CA VAL A 4 37.09 23.09 -27.62
C VAL A 4 36.03 23.77 -28.50
N GLY A 5 34.91 23.07 -28.69
CA GLY A 5 33.60 23.58 -29.07
C GLY A 5 32.52 22.56 -28.68
N VAL A 6 31.76 22.87 -27.63
CA VAL A 6 30.85 22.02 -26.86
C VAL A 6 29.41 22.60 -26.95
N HIS A 7 28.41 21.73 -26.71
CA HIS A 7 26.96 21.96 -26.55
C HIS A 7 26.13 22.03 -27.86
N VAL A 8 24.93 21.44 -28.00
CA VAL A 8 23.85 21.17 -27.04
C VAL A 8 23.12 19.89 -27.49
N ILE A 9 23.01 18.86 -26.65
CA ILE A 9 21.93 17.86 -26.78
C ILE A 9 20.97 18.14 -25.64
N GLY A 10 19.85 18.77 -26.00
CA GLY A 10 18.80 19.16 -25.08
C GLY A 10 18.18 17.95 -24.40
N ALA A 11 18.00 18.10 -23.09
CA ALA A 11 17.18 17.25 -22.25
C ALA A 11 15.73 17.25 -22.76
N LEU A 12 15.24 16.08 -23.15
CA LEU A 12 13.81 15.75 -23.26
C LEU A 12 13.66 14.25 -22.99
N ALA A 13 13.74 13.87 -21.73
CA ALA A 13 13.20 12.61 -21.23
C ALA A 13 12.07 12.91 -20.25
N GLY A 14 11.09 13.69 -20.74
CA GLY A 14 9.74 13.66 -20.19
C GLY A 14 9.08 12.38 -20.67
N VAL A 15 9.37 11.27 -20.01
CA VAL A 15 8.65 10.03 -20.28
C VAL A 15 7.40 10.03 -19.41
N ALA A 16 6.32 10.52 -20.01
CA ALA A 16 4.97 10.12 -19.65
C ALA A 16 4.85 8.61 -19.87
N LEU A 17 5.31 7.81 -18.91
CA LEU A 17 4.87 6.43 -18.78
C LEU A 17 3.53 6.51 -18.09
N GLY A 18 2.45 6.47 -18.88
CA GLY A 18 1.14 6.13 -18.34
C GLY A 18 1.27 4.87 -17.49
N ILE A 19 0.50 4.80 -16.41
CA ILE A 19 0.53 3.81 -15.32
C ILE A 19 0.85 2.37 -15.77
N GLY A 20 0.40 1.95 -16.96
CA GLY A 20 0.73 0.64 -17.55
C GLY A 20 2.23 0.37 -17.82
N ALA A 21 3.03 1.39 -18.09
CA ALA A 21 4.46 1.23 -18.35
C ALA A 21 5.34 1.31 -17.08
N VAL A 22 4.84 1.90 -15.99
CA VAL A 22 5.50 1.82 -14.67
C VAL A 22 5.46 0.39 -14.15
N TYR A 23 4.35 -0.33 -14.34
CA TYR A 23 4.24 -1.75 -13.98
C TYR A 23 5.01 -2.69 -14.92
N LEU A 24 4.98 -2.46 -16.25
CA LEU A 24 5.76 -3.27 -17.21
C LEU A 24 7.28 -3.21 -16.96
N VAL A 25 7.82 -2.06 -16.53
CA VAL A 25 9.25 -1.93 -16.20
C VAL A 25 9.61 -2.64 -14.89
N ARG A 26 8.70 -2.70 -13.92
CA ARG A 26 8.91 -3.39 -12.62
C ARG A 26 9.02 -4.91 -12.79
N MET A 27 8.20 -5.49 -13.67
CA MET A 27 8.20 -6.94 -13.96
C MET A 27 9.53 -7.45 -14.54
N ILE A 28 10.30 -6.58 -15.23
CA ILE A 28 11.62 -6.92 -15.79
C ILE A 28 12.71 -6.92 -14.71
N ILE A 29 12.54 -6.15 -13.63
CA ILE A 29 13.51 -6.05 -12.52
C ILE A 29 13.27 -7.14 -11.46
N GLU A 30 12.02 -7.60 -11.29
CA GLU A 30 11.62 -8.58 -10.28
C GLU A 30 11.96 -10.05 -10.62
N GLY A 31 12.46 -10.33 -11.83
CA GLY A 31 12.97 -11.64 -12.22
C GLY A 31 14.22 -12.13 -11.45
N VAL A 32 14.73 -11.36 -10.47
CA VAL A 32 16.02 -11.63 -9.79
C VAL A 32 15.91 -11.72 -8.25
N ARG A 33 14.72 -11.69 -7.63
CA ARG A 33 14.61 -11.96 -6.17
C ARG A 33 13.67 -13.11 -5.85
N ARG A 34 14.09 -14.28 -6.32
CA ARG A 34 13.82 -15.53 -5.61
C ARG A 34 14.59 -15.53 -4.28
N ASP A 35 13.96 -16.11 -3.27
CA ASP A 35 14.54 -16.60 -2.02
C ASP A 35 14.51 -15.64 -0.82
N ARG A 36 13.48 -15.82 0.01
CA ARG A 36 13.67 -16.02 1.45
C ARG A 36 12.74 -17.11 1.94
N ARG A 37 13.26 -18.33 2.02
CA ARG A 37 12.72 -19.41 2.85
C ARG A 37 12.59 -18.91 4.29
N ILE A 38 11.40 -19.06 4.86
CA ILE A 38 11.14 -18.94 6.30
C ILE A 38 11.70 -20.23 6.95
N PRO A 39 12.49 -20.15 8.04
CA PRO A 39 12.96 -21.33 8.74
C PRO A 39 11.82 -21.94 9.58
N PRO A 40 11.68 -23.28 9.64
CA PRO A 40 10.74 -23.91 10.54
C PRO A 40 11.39 -24.10 11.91
N GLU A 41 10.71 -23.71 12.99
CA GLU A 41 10.60 -24.44 14.28
C GLU A 41 10.29 -23.47 15.42
N GLU A 42 9.02 -23.45 15.85
CA GLU A 42 8.65 -23.68 17.24
C GLU A 42 7.18 -24.13 17.29
N VAL A 43 6.93 -25.23 18.00
CA VAL A 43 5.62 -25.90 18.05
C VAL A 43 4.67 -25.07 18.93
N VAL A 44 3.76 -24.33 18.29
CA VAL A 44 2.62 -23.65 18.95
C VAL A 44 1.48 -24.66 19.12
N PRO A 45 0.88 -24.78 20.32
CA PRO A 45 -0.27 -25.65 20.54
C PRO A 45 -1.56 -24.99 20.03
N GLY A 46 -1.86 -25.19 18.75
CA GLY A 46 -3.10 -24.76 18.09
C GLY A 46 -2.98 -25.02 16.58
N LEU A 47 -3.65 -26.07 16.09
CA LEU A 47 -3.46 -26.77 14.82
C LEU A 47 -2.18 -27.61 14.68
N GLN A 48 -2.36 -28.86 14.21
CA GLN A 48 -1.22 -29.69 13.81
C GLN A 48 -0.61 -29.09 12.54
N ARG A 49 0.71 -29.14 12.40
CA ARG A 49 1.45 -28.71 11.20
C ARG A 49 0.79 -29.18 9.89
N ASP A 50 0.21 -30.38 9.92
CA ASP A 50 -0.49 -31.00 8.79
C ASP A 50 -1.72 -30.19 8.32
N ASP A 51 -2.45 -29.52 9.22
CA ASP A 51 -3.62 -28.70 8.88
C ASP A 51 -3.19 -27.39 8.17
N TRP A 52 -2.05 -26.82 8.58
CA TRP A 52 -1.47 -25.63 7.95
C TRP A 52 -0.90 -25.94 6.56
N GLU A 53 -0.16 -27.03 6.42
CA GLU A 53 0.36 -27.48 5.12
C GLU A 53 -0.77 -27.75 4.12
N ARG A 54 -1.92 -28.26 4.60
CA ARG A 54 -3.12 -28.41 3.79
C ARG A 54 -3.71 -27.07 3.36
N LEU A 55 -3.81 -26.09 4.25
CA LEU A 55 -4.33 -24.76 3.92
C LEU A 55 -3.45 -24.04 2.89
N GLU A 56 -2.13 -24.13 3.05
CA GLU A 56 -1.19 -23.61 2.05
C GLU A 56 -1.41 -24.29 0.69
N ALA A 57 -1.59 -25.61 0.66
CA ALA A 57 -1.88 -26.33 -0.58
C ALA A 57 -3.22 -25.90 -1.22
N MET A 58 -4.26 -25.66 -0.41
CA MET A 58 -5.53 -25.13 -0.91
C MET A 58 -5.37 -23.74 -1.53
N MET A 59 -4.59 -22.85 -0.90
CA MET A 59 -4.28 -21.51 -1.40
C MET A 59 -3.44 -21.51 -2.69
N ASP A 60 -2.62 -22.55 -2.89
CA ASP A 60 -1.81 -22.73 -4.08
C ASP A 60 -2.49 -23.61 -5.15
N SER A 61 -3.75 -24.01 -4.93
CA SER A 61 -4.51 -24.84 -5.85
C SER A 61 -4.78 -24.13 -7.17
N GLU A 62 -4.77 -24.88 -8.27
CA GLU A 62 -5.24 -24.38 -9.57
C GLU A 62 -6.77 -24.15 -9.56
N ASP A 63 -7.50 -24.79 -8.63
CA ASP A 63 -8.94 -24.61 -8.47
C ASP A 63 -9.26 -23.33 -7.68
N ALA A 64 -9.90 -22.37 -8.35
CA ALA A 64 -10.35 -21.11 -7.74
C ALA A 64 -11.32 -21.34 -6.56
N ALA A 65 -12.17 -22.36 -6.62
CA ALA A 65 -13.11 -22.66 -5.55
C ALA A 65 -12.39 -23.17 -4.29
N GLU A 66 -11.34 -23.98 -4.46
CA GLU A 66 -10.52 -24.48 -3.35
C GLU A 66 -9.72 -23.34 -2.70
N ARG A 67 -9.14 -22.45 -3.52
CA ARG A 67 -8.48 -21.23 -3.03
C ARG A 67 -9.44 -20.34 -2.26
N LEU A 68 -10.67 -20.15 -2.77
CA LEU A 68 -11.70 -19.39 -2.07
C LEU A 68 -12.12 -20.04 -0.75
N GLU A 69 -12.33 -21.36 -0.74
CA GLU A 69 -12.70 -22.13 0.44
C GLU A 69 -11.64 -22.02 1.55
N SER A 70 -10.36 -21.93 1.19
CA SER A 70 -9.27 -21.77 2.16
C SER A 70 -9.49 -20.59 3.13
N PHE A 71 -10.05 -19.46 2.66
CA PHE A 71 -10.32 -18.30 3.51
C PHE A 71 -11.48 -18.53 4.48
N ALA A 72 -12.50 -19.31 4.09
CA ALA A 72 -13.59 -19.68 4.99
C ALA A 72 -13.09 -20.62 6.10
N VAL A 73 -12.16 -21.53 5.74
CA VAL A 73 -11.51 -22.42 6.71
C VAL A 73 -10.62 -21.63 7.66
N LEU A 74 -9.79 -20.71 7.15
CA LEU A 74 -8.98 -19.79 7.95
C LEU A 74 -9.81 -18.97 8.95
N GLU A 75 -10.88 -18.33 8.47
CA GLU A 75 -11.75 -17.50 9.31
C GLU A 75 -12.35 -18.32 10.45
N ARG A 76 -12.74 -19.57 10.19
CA ARG A 76 -13.23 -20.48 11.21
C ARG A 76 -12.17 -20.76 12.28
N TYR A 77 -10.93 -21.01 11.89
CA TYR A 77 -9.84 -21.23 12.84
C TYR A 77 -9.59 -20.01 13.72
N GLY A 78 -9.48 -18.81 13.15
CA GLY A 78 -9.27 -17.58 13.94
C GLY A 78 -10.46 -17.20 14.85
N ARG A 79 -11.67 -17.70 14.53
CA ARG A 79 -12.84 -17.58 15.41
C ARG A 79 -12.83 -18.57 16.57
N GLU A 80 -12.38 -19.80 16.34
CA GLU A 80 -12.35 -20.87 17.34
C GLU A 80 -11.15 -20.75 18.30
N ASP A 81 -10.03 -20.24 17.80
CA ASP A 81 -8.77 -20.09 18.54
C ASP A 81 -8.19 -18.68 18.39
N ALA A 82 -7.98 -18.00 19.51
CA ALA A 82 -7.41 -16.67 19.51
C ALA A 82 -5.91 -16.67 19.19
N ASP A 83 -5.20 -17.75 19.55
CA ASP A 83 -3.76 -17.87 19.32
C ASP A 83 -3.46 -18.07 17.81
N ALA A 84 -4.42 -18.55 17.04
CA ALA A 84 -4.31 -18.75 15.59
C ALA A 84 -4.55 -17.49 14.75
N ARG A 85 -5.02 -16.38 15.35
CA ARG A 85 -5.44 -15.18 14.58
C ARG A 85 -4.29 -14.50 13.86
N GLU A 86 -3.13 -14.43 14.49
CA GLU A 86 -1.90 -13.90 13.89
C GLU A 86 -1.54 -14.69 12.63
N ASP A 87 -1.51 -16.02 12.72
CA ASP A 87 -1.20 -16.89 11.59
C ASP A 87 -2.23 -16.79 10.46
N VAL A 88 -3.53 -16.74 10.82
CA VAL A 88 -4.62 -16.53 9.84
C VAL A 88 -4.44 -15.22 9.08
N VAL A 89 -4.15 -14.13 9.79
CA VAL A 89 -3.92 -12.81 9.18
C VAL A 89 -2.65 -12.83 8.33
N ALA A 90 -1.57 -13.43 8.83
CA ALA A 90 -0.30 -13.54 8.13
C ALA A 90 -0.44 -14.32 6.80
N MET A 91 -1.17 -15.44 6.81
CA MET A 91 -1.47 -16.21 5.59
C MET A 91 -2.36 -15.44 4.62
N THR A 92 -3.39 -14.78 5.12
CA THR A 92 -4.27 -13.94 4.30
C THR A 92 -3.49 -12.82 3.61
N CYS A 93 -2.60 -12.15 4.36
CA CYS A 93 -1.70 -11.15 3.83
C CYS A 93 -0.69 -11.75 2.84
N ALA A 94 -0.12 -12.92 3.12
CA ALA A 94 0.79 -13.61 2.20
C ALA A 94 0.12 -13.90 0.85
N TYR A 95 -1.15 -14.31 0.86
CA TYR A 95 -1.92 -14.48 -0.38
C TYR A 95 -2.08 -13.16 -1.15
N LEU A 96 -2.49 -12.08 -0.47
CA LEU A 96 -2.68 -10.76 -1.08
C LEU A 96 -1.38 -10.17 -1.66
N ARG A 97 -0.22 -10.55 -1.11
CA ARG A 97 1.11 -10.19 -1.59
C ARG A 97 1.60 -11.01 -2.78
N LYS A 98 0.91 -12.10 -3.17
CA LYS A 98 1.25 -12.82 -4.41
C LYS A 98 1.09 -11.87 -5.60
N PRO A 99 1.99 -11.92 -6.61
CA PRO A 99 1.91 -11.07 -7.78
C PRO A 99 0.54 -11.12 -8.45
N PHE A 100 -0.03 -9.95 -8.75
CA PHE A 100 -1.32 -9.83 -9.39
C PHE A 100 -1.30 -8.68 -10.40
N PRO A 101 -1.30 -8.97 -11.71
CA PRO A 101 -1.40 -7.94 -12.72
C PRO A 101 -2.71 -7.16 -12.56
N HIS A 102 -2.65 -5.84 -12.52
CA HIS A 102 -3.84 -4.99 -12.53
C HIS A 102 -3.74 -3.93 -13.63
N PRO A 103 -4.77 -3.75 -14.49
CA PRO A 103 -6.02 -4.50 -14.51
C PRO A 103 -5.81 -5.98 -14.88
N SER A 104 -6.59 -6.87 -14.25
CA SER A 104 -6.58 -8.31 -14.49
C SER A 104 -7.75 -8.69 -15.40
N GLU A 105 -7.56 -9.70 -16.25
CA GLU A 105 -8.64 -10.40 -16.96
C GLU A 105 -9.13 -11.64 -16.19
N ASP A 106 -8.45 -11.99 -15.09
CA ASP A 106 -8.80 -13.09 -14.19
C ASP A 106 -9.77 -12.57 -13.11
N ASP A 107 -11.07 -12.65 -13.41
CA ASP A 107 -12.15 -12.26 -12.51
C ASP A 107 -12.26 -13.19 -11.29
N GLU A 108 -11.91 -14.48 -11.44
CA GLU A 108 -11.96 -15.46 -10.34
C GLU A 108 -10.91 -15.14 -9.27
N GLU A 109 -9.66 -14.86 -9.68
CA GLU A 109 -8.62 -14.42 -8.75
C GLU A 109 -8.96 -13.07 -8.09
N LEU A 110 -9.61 -12.16 -8.82
CA LEU A 110 -10.08 -10.90 -8.24
C LEU A 110 -11.15 -11.14 -7.16
N GLU A 111 -12.07 -12.07 -7.37
CA GLU A 111 -13.07 -12.47 -6.37
C GLU A 111 -12.42 -13.08 -5.12
N ILE A 112 -11.44 -13.97 -5.30
CA ILE A 112 -10.69 -14.58 -4.18
C ILE A 112 -9.96 -13.51 -3.37
N ARG A 113 -9.28 -12.57 -4.03
CA ARG A 113 -8.59 -11.46 -3.35
C ARG A 113 -9.55 -10.53 -2.61
N ARG A 114 -10.75 -10.31 -3.15
CA ARG A 114 -11.82 -9.57 -2.44
C ARG A 114 -12.31 -10.33 -1.22
N ALA A 115 -12.42 -11.66 -1.27
CA ALA A 115 -12.75 -12.47 -0.10
C ALA A 115 -11.66 -12.36 0.98
N ALA A 116 -10.38 -12.43 0.60
CA ALA A 116 -9.25 -12.23 1.50
C ALA A 116 -9.25 -10.84 2.15
N GLN A 117 -9.45 -9.76 1.36
CA GLN A 117 -9.62 -8.40 1.90
C GLN A 117 -10.81 -8.32 2.86
N GLY A 118 -11.95 -8.93 2.50
CA GLY A 118 -13.17 -8.95 3.30
C GLY A 118 -13.01 -9.65 4.65
N LEU A 119 -12.17 -10.70 4.73
CA LEU A 119 -11.80 -11.34 6.00
C LEU A 119 -11.10 -10.33 6.92
N LEU A 120 -10.05 -9.66 6.42
CA LEU A 120 -9.31 -8.65 7.19
C LEU A 120 -10.23 -7.51 7.65
N THR A 121 -11.00 -6.93 6.71
CA THR A 121 -11.95 -5.86 6.99
C THR A 121 -12.91 -6.22 8.11
N ARG A 122 -13.50 -7.43 8.07
CA ARG A 122 -14.52 -7.84 9.05
C ARG A 122 -13.96 -7.90 10.46
N HIS A 123 -12.76 -8.43 10.62
CA HIS A 123 -12.15 -8.66 11.92
C HIS A 123 -11.41 -7.44 12.48
N PHE A 124 -11.16 -6.41 11.67
CA PHE A 124 -10.60 -5.14 12.14
C PHE A 124 -11.61 -3.99 12.20
N ARG A 125 -12.83 -4.19 11.70
CA ARG A 125 -13.86 -3.14 11.73
C ARG A 125 -14.33 -2.88 13.15
N TRP A 126 -14.10 -1.66 13.62
CA TRP A 126 -14.54 -1.12 14.90
C TRP A 126 -14.84 0.38 14.75
N PRO A 127 -16.11 0.73 14.43
CA PRO A 127 -16.53 2.10 14.28
C PRO A 127 -16.31 2.93 15.55
N ALA A 128 -15.91 4.20 15.36
CA ALA A 128 -15.67 5.10 16.49
C ALA A 128 -16.95 5.35 17.31
N GLY A 129 -16.81 5.36 18.64
CA GLY A 129 -17.92 5.56 19.57
C GLY A 129 -18.73 4.29 19.89
N GLU A 130 -18.41 3.16 19.26
CA GLU A 130 -19.02 1.87 19.57
C GLU A 130 -18.18 1.07 20.58
N ALA A 131 -18.86 0.19 21.33
CA ALA A 131 -18.17 -0.81 22.14
C ALA A 131 -17.36 -1.74 21.22
N ARG A 132 -16.22 -2.24 21.73
CA ARG A 132 -15.36 -3.16 20.97
C ARG A 132 -16.19 -4.36 20.48
N PRO A 133 -16.23 -4.66 19.16
CA PRO A 133 -16.96 -5.80 18.63
C PRO A 133 -16.40 -7.13 19.15
N PHE A 134 -17.29 -8.10 19.36
CA PHE A 134 -16.88 -9.46 19.78
C PHE A 134 -16.02 -10.16 18.72
N GLU A 135 -16.27 -9.90 17.45
CA GLU A 135 -15.53 -10.49 16.33
C GLU A 135 -14.21 -9.76 16.03
N PHE A 136 -13.86 -8.72 16.79
CA PHE A 136 -12.62 -7.97 16.60
C PHE A 136 -11.40 -8.81 16.97
N TRP A 137 -10.39 -8.80 16.11
CA TRP A 137 -9.12 -9.48 16.34
C TRP A 137 -8.04 -8.47 16.72
N GLU A 138 -7.38 -8.72 17.86
CA GLU A 138 -6.15 -8.04 18.22
C GLU A 138 -4.99 -8.78 17.58
N ILE A 139 -4.17 -8.05 16.83
CA ILE A 139 -2.94 -8.53 16.20
C ILE A 139 -1.83 -7.49 16.36
N GLU A 140 -0.59 -7.92 16.18
CA GLU A 140 0.59 -7.06 16.31
C GLU A 140 0.94 -6.31 15.02
N GLU A 141 0.79 -6.93 13.84
CA GLU A 141 1.21 -6.35 12.55
C GLU A 141 0.27 -6.72 11.40
N LEU A 142 -0.05 -5.74 10.55
CA LEU A 142 -0.73 -5.98 9.27
C LEU A 142 0.21 -5.70 8.08
N ASN A 143 0.82 -6.77 7.55
CA ASN A 143 1.81 -6.66 6.48
C ASN A 143 1.25 -6.92 5.08
N LEU A 144 0.87 -5.85 4.40
CA LEU A 144 0.38 -5.82 3.01
C LEU A 144 1.40 -5.19 2.05
N LYS A 145 2.69 -5.27 2.37
CA LYS A 145 3.77 -4.80 1.51
C LYS A 145 3.71 -5.49 0.14
N ASP A 146 3.91 -4.74 -0.93
CA ASP A 146 3.87 -5.23 -2.32
C ASP A 146 2.48 -5.75 -2.78
N ALA A 147 1.45 -5.68 -1.94
CA ALA A 147 0.12 -6.17 -2.28
C ALA A 147 -0.56 -5.32 -3.36
N VAL A 148 -1.39 -5.97 -4.17
CA VAL A 148 -2.33 -5.29 -5.07
C VAL A 148 -3.72 -5.42 -4.51
N LEU A 149 -4.25 -4.30 -4.01
CA LEU A 149 -5.54 -4.18 -3.34
C LEU A 149 -6.51 -3.47 -4.27
N VAL A 150 -7.56 -4.17 -4.69
CA VAL A 150 -8.60 -3.63 -5.56
C VAL A 150 -9.85 -3.37 -4.74
N GLU A 151 -10.23 -2.10 -4.68
CA GLU A 151 -11.35 -1.57 -3.89
C GLU A 151 -11.30 -2.04 -2.43
N PRO A 152 -10.15 -1.91 -1.73
CA PRO A 152 -10.09 -2.27 -0.31
C PRO A 152 -11.05 -1.39 0.48
N ASP A 153 -11.88 -2.01 1.31
CA ASP A 153 -12.76 -1.33 2.26
C ASP A 153 -12.20 -1.53 3.67
N PHE A 154 -11.36 -0.60 4.11
CA PHE A 154 -10.86 -0.51 5.47
C PHE A 154 -11.55 0.63 6.26
N ALA A 155 -12.69 1.12 5.79
CA ALA A 155 -13.44 2.13 6.52
C ALA A 155 -13.80 1.61 7.91
N ASP A 156 -13.75 2.49 8.91
CA ASP A 156 -14.07 2.14 10.30
C ASP A 156 -13.21 1.03 10.91
N THR A 157 -12.00 0.77 10.39
CA THR A 157 -11.12 -0.24 10.97
C THR A 157 -10.15 0.34 12.00
N VAL A 158 -9.68 -0.51 12.89
CA VAL A 158 -8.56 -0.23 13.81
C VAL A 158 -7.41 -1.14 13.42
N LEU A 159 -6.30 -0.55 13.01
CA LEU A 159 -5.17 -1.29 12.47
C LEU A 159 -3.90 -0.97 13.26
N GLU A 160 -3.28 -2.03 13.77
CA GLU A 160 -1.98 -2.02 14.44
C GLU A 160 -0.87 -2.25 13.40
N ASP A 161 0.26 -1.56 13.57
CA ASP A 161 1.49 -1.66 12.75
C ASP A 161 1.27 -2.06 11.27
N VAL A 162 0.85 -1.10 10.44
CA VAL A 162 0.42 -1.37 9.06
C VAL A 162 1.55 -1.12 8.08
N ASN A 163 1.91 -2.13 7.30
CA ASN A 163 2.89 -2.01 6.23
C ASN A 163 2.23 -2.18 4.85
N LEU A 164 2.07 -1.09 4.12
CA LEU A 164 1.55 -1.01 2.74
C LEU A 164 2.62 -0.48 1.77
N GLN A 165 3.89 -0.60 2.15
CA GLN A 165 5.01 -0.19 1.31
C GLN A 165 4.95 -0.89 -0.06
N ASP A 166 5.28 -0.16 -1.13
CA ASP A 166 5.33 -0.68 -2.50
C ASP A 166 4.01 -1.28 -3.04
N SER A 167 2.88 -1.08 -2.34
CA SER A 167 1.57 -1.61 -2.72
C SER A 167 0.92 -0.84 -3.87
N LEU A 168 -0.01 -1.51 -4.57
CA LEU A 168 -0.98 -0.88 -5.46
C LEU A 168 -2.33 -0.85 -4.78
N ILE A 169 -2.89 0.34 -4.60
CA ILE A 169 -4.24 0.52 -4.07
C ILE A 169 -5.10 1.12 -5.17
N VAL A 170 -6.13 0.38 -5.58
CA VAL A 170 -7.07 0.79 -6.62
C VAL A 170 -8.39 1.16 -5.96
N ARG A 171 -8.76 2.43 -5.97
CA ARG A 171 -9.99 2.96 -5.36
C ARG A 171 -10.15 2.59 -3.87
N GLY A 172 -9.17 2.94 -3.04
CA GLY A 172 -9.15 2.54 -1.63
C GLY A 172 -10.03 3.38 -0.71
N ASP A 173 -10.73 2.73 0.20
CA ASP A 173 -11.54 3.37 1.25
C ASP A 173 -10.91 3.13 2.64
N PHE A 174 -10.36 4.20 3.20
CA PHE A 174 -9.78 4.26 4.54
C PHE A 174 -10.52 5.29 5.41
N ARG A 175 -11.79 5.56 5.11
CA ARG A 175 -12.57 6.55 5.86
C ARG A 175 -12.67 6.14 7.32
N ARG A 176 -12.28 7.05 8.22
CA ARG A 176 -12.33 6.82 9.67
C ARG A 176 -11.55 5.59 10.14
N THR A 177 -10.58 5.12 9.34
CA THR A 177 -9.59 4.14 9.79
C THR A 177 -8.74 4.77 10.88
N ARG A 178 -8.50 4.02 11.96
CA ARG A 178 -7.60 4.41 13.04
C ARG A 178 -6.34 3.58 12.93
N PHE A 179 -5.27 4.18 12.42
CA PHE A 179 -3.93 3.61 12.42
C PHE A 179 -3.29 3.90 13.79
N LEU A 180 -2.75 2.87 14.45
CA LEU A 180 -2.35 2.97 15.86
C LEU A 180 -0.85 3.22 16.09
N SER A 181 0.04 2.24 15.93
CA SER A 181 1.46 2.44 16.29
C SER A 181 2.29 2.99 15.15
N TYR A 182 2.09 2.47 13.94
CA TYR A 182 2.85 2.79 12.74
C TYR A 182 2.02 2.55 11.49
N VAL A 183 2.22 3.38 10.45
CA VAL A 183 1.70 3.09 9.12
C VAL A 183 2.65 3.54 8.02
N ASN A 184 2.92 2.62 7.10
CA ASN A 184 3.86 2.80 6.00
C ASN A 184 3.19 2.65 4.64
N PHE A 185 3.05 3.77 3.92
CA PHE A 185 2.64 3.83 2.52
C PHE A 185 3.80 4.23 1.59
N ASP A 186 5.05 4.04 2.01
CA ASP A 186 6.20 4.40 1.20
C ASP A 186 6.14 3.74 -0.17
N ARG A 187 6.30 4.54 -1.22
CA ARG A 187 6.24 4.10 -2.62
C ARG A 187 4.93 3.40 -3.01
N ALA A 188 3.88 3.49 -2.20
CA ALA A 188 2.56 3.01 -2.57
C ALA A 188 2.03 3.80 -3.76
N CYS A 189 1.28 3.12 -4.63
CA CYS A 189 0.61 3.69 -5.78
C CYS A 189 -0.89 3.71 -5.53
N PHE A 190 -1.47 4.89 -5.39
CA PHE A 190 -2.91 5.11 -5.26
C PHE A 190 -3.48 5.43 -6.64
N THR A 191 -4.28 4.52 -7.18
CA THR A 191 -4.90 4.64 -8.50
C THR A 191 -6.41 4.71 -8.34
N GLY A 192 -7.06 5.61 -9.08
CA GLY A 192 -8.46 5.96 -8.81
C GLY A 192 -8.65 6.67 -7.47
N ASP A 193 -9.91 6.97 -7.15
CA ASP A 193 -10.22 7.82 -5.99
C ASP A 193 -9.93 7.10 -4.68
N THR A 194 -9.07 7.68 -3.83
CA THR A 194 -8.70 7.13 -2.52
C THR A 194 -9.14 8.07 -1.41
N ASP A 195 -9.77 7.51 -0.39
CA ASP A 195 -10.46 8.26 0.64
C ASP A 195 -9.91 7.98 2.04
N PHE A 196 -9.23 8.96 2.63
CA PHE A 196 -8.75 8.94 4.02
C PHE A 196 -9.58 9.86 4.91
N ARG A 197 -10.82 10.22 4.53
CA ARG A 197 -11.60 11.19 5.30
C ARG A 197 -11.84 10.74 6.72
N GLY A 198 -11.53 11.61 7.68
CA GLY A 198 -11.67 11.32 9.11
C GLY A 198 -10.75 10.22 9.63
N ALA A 199 -9.77 9.75 8.85
CA ALA A 199 -8.79 8.77 9.33
C ALA A 199 -7.88 9.39 10.40
N SER A 200 -7.48 8.60 11.39
CA SER A 200 -6.51 9.00 12.40
C SER A 200 -5.18 8.30 12.15
N PHE A 201 -4.12 9.09 12.02
CA PHE A 201 -2.76 8.64 11.78
C PHE A 201 -1.89 8.84 13.01
N PRO A 202 -1.01 7.88 13.32
CA PRO A 202 -0.19 7.95 14.50
C PRO A 202 1.01 8.85 14.30
N ALA A 203 1.83 8.97 15.34
CA ALA A 203 3.06 9.74 15.32
C ALA A 203 4.02 9.34 14.18
N HIS A 204 3.94 8.09 13.72
CA HIS A 204 4.79 7.55 12.68
C HIS A 204 3.96 7.09 11.48
N ALA A 205 3.58 8.06 10.63
CA ALA A 205 2.90 7.82 9.36
C ALA A 205 3.75 8.34 8.19
N THR A 206 4.01 7.49 7.20
CA THR A 206 4.84 7.83 6.03
C THR A 206 4.19 7.47 4.71
N PHE A 207 4.35 8.36 3.73
CA PHE A 207 3.92 8.28 2.34
C PHE A 207 5.10 8.66 1.42
N ALA A 208 6.34 8.43 1.87
CA ALA A 208 7.52 8.88 1.16
C ALA A 208 7.58 8.25 -0.24
N ALA A 209 7.79 9.10 -1.25
CA ALA A 209 7.79 8.72 -2.66
C ALA A 209 6.51 7.98 -3.15
N ALA A 210 5.38 8.11 -2.45
CA ALA A 210 4.10 7.60 -2.92
C ALA A 210 3.64 8.31 -4.21
N MET A 211 2.85 7.61 -5.03
CA MET A 211 2.24 8.14 -6.24
C MET A 211 0.72 8.22 -6.07
N PHE A 212 0.16 9.42 -6.24
CA PHE A 212 -1.28 9.65 -6.22
C PHE A 212 -1.75 9.96 -7.64
N SER A 213 -2.28 8.94 -8.33
CA SER A 213 -2.76 9.06 -9.70
C SER A 213 -4.26 9.33 -9.82
N GLY A 214 -5.03 9.08 -8.76
CA GLY A 214 -6.45 9.42 -8.66
C GLY A 214 -6.74 10.45 -7.57
N THR A 215 -7.99 10.91 -7.49
CA THR A 215 -8.38 11.94 -6.52
C THR A 215 -8.16 11.39 -5.11
N THR A 216 -7.37 12.09 -4.30
CA THR A 216 -7.08 11.65 -2.94
C THR A 216 -7.52 12.70 -1.95
N THR A 217 -8.26 12.30 -0.92
CA THR A 217 -8.75 13.21 0.11
C THR A 217 -8.32 12.76 1.50
N PHE A 218 -7.72 13.70 2.23
CA PHE A 218 -7.41 13.62 3.66
C PHE A 218 -8.30 14.61 4.45
N ALA A 219 -9.48 14.97 3.93
CA ALA A 219 -10.36 15.92 4.62
C ALA A 219 -10.77 15.36 5.99
N ASP A 220 -10.68 16.19 7.03
CA ASP A 220 -10.92 15.82 8.43
C ASP A 220 -10.00 14.71 8.97
N ALA A 221 -8.94 14.31 8.25
CA ALA A 221 -7.96 13.38 8.77
C ALA A 221 -7.09 14.04 9.85
N GLU A 222 -6.81 13.28 10.90
CA GLU A 222 -6.01 13.72 12.05
C GLU A 222 -4.66 13.02 12.03
N PHE A 223 -3.60 13.78 12.33
CA PHE A 223 -2.23 13.26 12.40
C PHE A 223 -1.64 13.66 13.76
N ASP A 224 -1.21 12.68 14.55
CA ASP A 224 -0.56 12.95 15.86
C ASP A 224 0.75 13.75 15.70
N GLN A 225 1.45 13.53 14.59
CA GLN A 225 2.60 14.31 14.12
C GLN A 225 2.56 14.46 12.60
N ASP A 226 3.30 15.42 12.04
CA ASP A 226 3.37 15.63 10.60
C ASP A 226 3.77 14.34 9.86
N ALA A 227 2.89 13.84 9.00
CA ALA A 227 3.21 12.70 8.13
C ALA A 227 4.24 13.09 7.05
N ASP A 228 5.09 12.14 6.69
CA ASP A 228 6.12 12.33 5.69
C ASP A 228 5.58 12.06 4.28
N PHE A 229 5.51 13.10 3.44
CA PHE A 229 5.19 12.99 2.01
C PHE A 229 6.42 13.33 1.13
N THR A 230 7.63 13.21 1.66
CA THR A 230 8.86 13.56 0.95
C THR A 230 8.97 12.78 -0.36
N GLY A 231 9.11 13.51 -1.46
CA GLY A 231 9.23 12.93 -2.79
C GLY A 231 7.92 12.37 -3.38
N ALA A 232 6.79 12.48 -2.67
CA ALA A 232 5.49 12.06 -3.18
C ALA A 232 5.07 12.89 -4.40
N ARG A 233 4.36 12.23 -5.31
CA ARG A 233 3.96 12.77 -6.61
C ARG A 233 2.46 12.67 -6.79
N VAL A 234 1.92 13.66 -7.48
CA VAL A 234 0.48 13.79 -7.77
C VAL A 234 0.32 13.89 -9.27
N GLU A 235 -0.42 12.98 -9.88
CA GLU A 235 -0.90 13.16 -11.25
C GLU A 235 -2.23 13.94 -11.20
N HIS A 236 -2.51 14.71 -12.25
CA HIS A 236 -3.71 15.55 -12.32
C HIS A 236 -3.86 16.51 -11.12
N PRO A 237 -2.85 17.36 -10.82
CA PRO A 237 -2.85 18.23 -9.64
C PRO A 237 -4.03 19.21 -9.54
N ASP A 238 -4.76 19.43 -10.64
CA ASP A 238 -5.97 20.27 -10.70
C ASP A 238 -7.25 19.53 -10.25
N ALA A 239 -7.18 18.21 -10.00
CA ALA A 239 -8.29 17.46 -9.43
C ALA A 239 -8.56 17.90 -7.98
N ALA A 240 -9.73 17.53 -7.46
CA ALA A 240 -10.22 17.96 -6.15
C ALA A 240 -9.54 17.20 -4.99
N HIS A 241 -8.22 17.19 -4.95
CA HIS A 241 -7.45 16.63 -3.84
C HIS A 241 -7.62 17.46 -2.55
N SER A 242 -7.56 16.78 -1.40
CA SER A 242 -7.45 17.44 -0.10
C SER A 242 -6.20 16.90 0.59
N TRP A 243 -5.15 17.70 0.69
CA TRP A 243 -3.90 17.32 1.36
C TRP A 243 -3.94 17.71 2.86
N PRO A 244 -3.20 17.00 3.73
CA PRO A 244 -3.07 17.39 5.13
C PRO A 244 -2.52 18.80 5.29
N SER A 245 -2.84 19.45 6.42
CA SER A 245 -2.26 20.74 6.76
C SER A 245 -0.74 20.65 6.75
N GLY A 246 -0.07 21.57 6.06
CA GLY A 246 1.38 21.56 5.93
C GLY A 246 1.90 21.00 4.60
N TRP A 247 1.05 20.40 3.76
CA TRP A 247 1.43 19.94 2.42
C TRP A 247 0.58 20.58 1.32
N ARG A 248 1.20 20.82 0.16
CA ARG A 248 0.51 21.28 -1.05
C ARG A 248 1.12 20.66 -2.30
N ALA A 249 0.30 20.45 -3.32
CA ALA A 249 0.79 20.09 -4.65
C ALA A 249 1.43 21.32 -5.32
N TRP A 250 2.63 21.14 -5.85
CA TRP A 250 3.35 22.15 -6.63
C TRP A 250 3.77 21.59 -7.98
N ALA A 251 3.25 22.19 -9.05
CA ALA A 251 3.62 21.87 -10.42
C ALA A 251 4.74 22.81 -10.90
N THR A 252 5.80 22.26 -11.52
CA THR A 252 6.96 23.04 -11.99
C THR A 252 6.93 23.42 -13.47
N SER A 253 5.92 22.98 -14.24
CA SER A 253 5.80 23.19 -15.70
C SER A 253 4.45 22.61 -16.18
N PRO A 254 4.00 22.75 -17.45
CA PRO A 254 2.68 22.25 -17.90
C PRO A 254 2.61 20.71 -18.05
N VAL A 255 3.51 19.97 -17.39
CA VAL A 255 3.43 18.52 -17.27
C VAL A 255 2.37 18.22 -16.23
N ALA A 256 1.47 17.28 -16.52
CA ALA A 256 0.31 16.89 -15.69
C ALA A 256 0.69 16.19 -14.36
N GLN A 257 1.86 16.50 -13.81
CA GLN A 257 2.40 15.93 -12.58
C GLN A 257 2.95 17.04 -11.67
N ALA A 258 2.60 16.96 -10.38
CA ALA A 258 3.10 17.81 -9.32
C ALA A 258 3.87 16.99 -8.27
N ARG A 259 4.63 17.69 -7.44
CA ARG A 259 5.21 17.14 -6.21
C ARG A 259 4.47 17.69 -5.01
N LEU A 260 4.32 16.88 -3.96
CA LEU A 260 3.94 17.42 -2.66
C LEU A 260 5.15 18.11 -2.03
N ILE A 261 4.94 19.36 -1.61
CA ILE A 261 5.94 20.16 -0.91
C ILE A 261 5.37 20.69 0.41
N PRO A 262 6.21 20.90 1.44
CA PRO A 262 5.78 21.57 2.66
C PRO A 262 5.27 22.99 2.39
N VAL A 263 4.20 23.41 3.06
CA VAL A 263 3.59 24.75 2.92
C VAL A 263 4.48 25.84 3.51
N THR A 264 5.34 25.52 4.47
CA THR A 264 6.35 26.45 5.04
C THR A 264 7.52 26.73 4.08
N SER A 265 7.56 26.05 2.94
CA SER A 265 8.57 26.23 1.90
C SER A 265 8.11 27.29 0.87
N ASP A 266 8.52 28.55 1.11
CA ASP A 266 8.63 29.56 0.03
C ASP A 266 9.82 29.24 -0.92
N ALA A 267 10.66 28.27 -0.54
CA ALA A 267 11.78 27.81 -1.35
C ALA A 267 11.31 26.84 -2.44
N ARG A 268 11.79 27.08 -3.66
CA ARG A 268 11.72 26.11 -4.76
C ARG A 268 12.44 24.82 -4.34
N PRO A 269 11.83 23.62 -4.41
CA PRO A 269 12.54 22.38 -4.11
C PRO A 269 13.72 22.19 -5.07
N PRO A 270 14.83 21.58 -4.62
CA PRO A 270 16.01 21.41 -5.45
C PRO A 270 15.70 20.58 -6.70
N ASP A 271 16.25 21.04 -7.82
CA ASP A 271 16.11 20.38 -9.12
C ASP A 271 16.89 19.05 -9.11
N PRO A 272 16.28 17.89 -9.44
CA PRO A 272 16.98 16.61 -9.47
C PRO A 272 18.14 16.54 -10.48
N GLY A 273 18.37 17.59 -11.28
CA GLY A 273 19.47 17.67 -12.25
C GLY A 273 20.76 18.36 -11.76
N GLN A 274 20.81 18.93 -10.55
CA GLN A 274 22.03 19.60 -10.07
C GLN A 274 22.83 18.70 -9.13
N ASN A 275 23.50 17.70 -9.70
CA ASN A 275 24.68 17.14 -9.05
C ASN A 275 25.78 18.22 -9.02
N GLN A 276 26.33 18.45 -7.83
CA GLN A 276 27.44 19.35 -7.58
C GLN A 276 28.60 19.03 -8.53
N GLU A 277 28.89 19.93 -9.47
CA GLU A 277 30.25 20.08 -9.98
C GLU A 277 31.12 20.54 -8.81
N VAL A 278 31.73 19.56 -8.14
CA VAL A 278 32.84 19.77 -7.22
C VAL A 278 33.97 20.35 -8.05
N THR A 279 34.20 21.65 -7.89
CA THR A 279 35.33 22.37 -8.46
C THR A 279 36.61 21.89 -7.77
N GLY A 280 37.51 21.29 -8.55
CA GLY A 280 38.91 21.06 -8.24
C GLY A 280 39.79 21.80 -9.22
#